data_AF-K0RVS4-F1
#
_entry.id   AF-K0RVS4-F1
#
_cell.length_a   1.000
_cell.length_b   1.000
_cell.length_c   1.000
_cell.angle_alpha   90.00
_cell.angle_beta   90.00
_cell.angle_gamma   90.00
#
_symmetry.space_group_name_H-M   'P 1'
#
loop_
_entity.id
_entity.type
_entity.pdbx_description
1 polymer ?
#
loop_
_entity_poly.entity_id
_entity_poly.type
_entity_poly.pdbx_seq_one_letter_code
_entity_poly.pdbx_strand_id
1 'polypeptide(L)'
;IELWTEAAELGSIDAHYSLGLVYYKGDGVEEDKPRSIQHWQEAAINGHVQSRHNLGIAEHKNGNYKLAVQHWMITAKMGYDKSLNRIKEMFKDGHATKAQYAEALLGYRDSVEEMKSPQREEGKRLGFLINMASDRTGRPSFRNANEDAVLTAKDIDRPEDDRASTVSRLGMPRGWEELKTVVSKPQHEEVALGPRLKTVQRIIATTEMLA
;
A
#
# COMPACT_ATOMS: atom_id res chain seq x y z
N ILE A 1 23.86 15.78 7.59
CA ILE A 1 23.73 14.55 8.39
C ILE A 1 23.28 14.89 9.80
N GLU A 2 23.98 15.79 10.50
CA GLU A 2 23.59 16.28 11.84
C GLU A 2 22.11 16.67 11.95
N LEU A 3 21.60 17.53 11.05
CA LEU A 3 20.17 17.92 11.03
C LEU A 3 19.20 16.74 10.83
N TRP A 4 19.59 15.72 10.06
CA TRP A 4 18.76 14.52 9.92
C TRP A 4 18.83 13.64 11.16
N THR A 5 19.99 13.57 11.83
CA THR A 5 20.13 12.86 13.10
C THR A 5 19.24 13.49 14.17
N GLU A 6 19.29 14.81 14.34
CA GLU A 6 18.42 15.53 15.28
C GLU A 6 16.93 15.32 14.94
N ALA A 7 16.56 15.41 13.67
CA ALA A 7 15.19 15.17 13.24
C ALA A 7 14.74 13.72 13.49
N ALA A 8 15.62 12.73 13.31
CA ALA A 8 15.35 11.32 13.59
C ALA A 8 15.18 11.07 15.10
N GLU A 9 15.99 11.70 15.95
CA GLU A 9 15.84 11.65 17.41
C GLU A 9 14.49 12.24 17.87
N LEU A 10 13.98 13.23 17.16
CA LEU A 10 12.63 13.79 17.35
C LEU A 10 11.52 12.91 16.74
N GLY A 11 11.85 11.76 16.17
CA GLY A 11 10.90 10.79 15.61
C GLY A 11 10.51 11.02 14.14
N SER A 12 11.26 11.83 13.39
CA SER A 12 10.98 12.06 11.97
C SER A 12 11.28 10.82 11.13
N ILE A 13 10.20 10.22 10.60
CA ILE A 13 10.25 9.04 9.73
C ILE A 13 11.07 9.32 8.45
N ASP A 14 10.89 10.49 7.85
CA ASP A 14 11.61 10.91 6.64
C ASP A 14 13.11 11.12 6.90
N ALA A 15 13.46 11.55 8.12
CA ALA A 15 14.84 11.67 8.54
C ALA A 15 15.49 10.29 8.69
N HIS A 16 14.83 9.32 9.31
CA HIS A 16 15.28 7.93 9.35
C HIS A 16 15.45 7.35 7.93
N TYR A 17 14.53 7.61 7.01
CA TYR A 17 14.68 7.19 5.61
C TYR A 17 15.94 7.80 4.95
N SER A 18 16.15 9.10 5.15
CA SER A 18 17.26 9.86 4.57
C SER A 18 18.61 9.41 5.13
N LEU A 19 18.72 9.25 6.45
CA LEU A 19 19.91 8.70 7.10
C LEU A 19 20.22 7.30 6.59
N GLY A 20 19.19 6.46 6.46
CA GLY A 20 19.35 5.13 5.88
C GLY A 20 19.93 5.17 4.48
N LEU A 21 19.49 6.09 3.61
CA LEU A 21 20.06 6.25 2.26
C LEU A 21 21.51 6.73 2.28
N VAL A 22 21.83 7.67 3.16
CA VAL A 22 23.19 8.23 3.28
C VAL A 22 24.18 7.17 3.72
N TYR A 23 23.90 6.47 4.82
CA TYR A 23 24.78 5.39 5.30
C TYR A 23 24.87 4.22 4.31
N TYR A 24 23.83 3.97 3.52
CA TYR A 24 23.86 2.90 2.51
C TYR A 24 24.76 3.22 1.32
N LYS A 25 24.82 4.50 0.91
CA LYS A 25 25.57 4.94 -0.27
C LYS A 25 26.97 5.46 0.06
N GLY A 26 27.23 5.77 1.33
CA GLY A 26 28.44 6.49 1.74
C GLY A 26 28.49 7.92 1.21
N ASP A 27 27.33 8.59 1.07
CA ASP A 27 27.26 9.95 0.52
C ASP A 27 27.60 10.99 1.59
N GLY A 28 28.88 11.39 1.65
CA GLY A 28 29.40 12.33 2.64
C GLY A 28 29.76 11.71 4.00
N VAL A 29 29.63 10.39 4.15
CA VAL A 29 30.11 9.59 5.30
C VAL A 29 30.65 8.25 4.83
N GLU A 30 31.37 7.56 5.71
CA GLU A 30 31.73 6.17 5.49
C GLU A 30 30.47 5.30 5.31
N GLU A 31 30.53 4.37 4.35
CA GLU A 31 29.44 3.44 4.07
C GLU A 31 29.25 2.49 5.26
N ASP A 32 28.05 2.49 5.85
CA ASP A 32 27.67 1.65 6.98
C ASP A 32 26.28 1.03 6.71
N LYS A 33 26.28 -0.11 6.02
CA LYS A 33 25.03 -0.84 5.72
C LYS A 33 24.27 -1.28 6.97
N PRO A 34 24.91 -1.79 8.04
CA PRO A 34 24.21 -2.09 9.28
C PRO A 34 23.45 -0.90 9.87
N ARG A 35 24.08 0.28 9.99
CA ARG A 35 23.40 1.49 10.47
C ARG A 35 22.28 1.93 9.54
N SER A 36 22.49 1.82 8.23
CA SER A 36 21.45 2.09 7.24
C SER A 36 20.19 1.23 7.46
N ILE A 37 20.39 -0.07 7.68
CA ILE A 37 19.30 -1.02 7.92
C ILE A 37 18.54 -0.67 9.20
N GLN A 38 19.23 -0.26 10.27
CA GLN A 38 18.57 0.16 11.52
C GLN A 38 17.64 1.34 11.31
N HIS A 39 18.11 2.40 10.65
CA HIS A 39 17.24 3.56 10.36
C HIS A 39 16.08 3.20 9.43
N TRP A 40 16.30 2.36 8.42
CA TRP A 40 15.20 1.89 7.57
C TRP A 40 14.21 0.99 8.31
N GLN A 41 14.64 0.21 9.30
CA GLN A 41 13.75 -0.58 10.16
C GLN A 41 12.86 0.33 11.01
N GLU A 42 13.42 1.36 11.65
CA GLU A 42 12.67 2.34 12.43
C GLU A 42 11.61 3.05 11.56
N ALA A 43 12.00 3.53 10.38
CA ALA A 43 11.05 4.13 9.45
C ALA A 43 9.99 3.12 8.96
N ALA A 44 10.39 1.88 8.67
CA ALA A 44 9.48 0.83 8.19
C ALA A 44 8.46 0.38 9.25
N ILE A 45 8.84 0.34 10.53
CA ILE A 45 7.94 0.06 11.67
C ILE A 45 6.85 1.13 11.74
N ASN A 46 7.22 2.39 11.51
CA ASN A 46 6.29 3.52 11.43
C ASN A 46 5.55 3.63 10.09
N GLY A 47 5.59 2.59 9.24
CA GLY A 47 4.81 2.52 8.01
C GLY A 47 5.45 3.16 6.78
N HIS A 48 6.71 3.59 6.83
CA HIS A 48 7.38 4.19 5.68
C HIS A 48 7.62 3.15 4.57
N VAL A 49 6.84 3.28 3.50
CA VAL A 49 6.80 2.31 2.39
C VAL A 49 8.16 2.20 1.69
N GLN A 50 8.84 3.31 1.43
CA GLN A 50 10.12 3.30 0.72
C GLN A 50 11.25 2.69 1.57
N SER A 51 11.24 2.91 2.89
CA SER A 51 12.23 2.29 3.80
C SER A 51 12.04 0.77 3.82
N ARG A 52 10.80 0.30 3.92
CA ARG A 52 10.49 -1.14 3.87
C ARG A 52 10.85 -1.76 2.52
N HIS A 53 10.66 -1.05 1.41
CA HIS A 53 11.13 -1.50 0.09
C HIS A 53 12.65 -1.63 0.03
N ASN A 54 13.38 -0.67 0.61
CA ASN A 54 14.83 -0.68 0.66
C ASN A 54 15.39 -1.80 1.54
N LEU A 55 14.71 -2.15 2.64
CA LEU A 55 15.01 -3.36 3.40
C LEU A 55 14.92 -4.61 2.52
N GLY A 56 13.88 -4.72 1.69
CA GLY A 56 13.78 -5.81 0.72
C GLY A 56 14.95 -5.86 -0.26
N ILE A 57 15.45 -4.71 -0.74
CA ILE A 57 16.65 -4.63 -1.58
C ILE A 57 17.90 -5.08 -0.83
N ALA A 58 18.06 -4.67 0.44
CA ALA A 58 19.19 -5.05 1.27
C ALA A 58 19.21 -6.58 1.49
N GLU A 59 18.07 -7.16 1.85
CA GLU A 59 17.93 -8.61 2.03
C GLU A 59 18.18 -9.39 0.74
N HIS A 60 17.71 -8.88 -0.40
CA HIS A 60 17.99 -9.49 -1.70
C HIS A 60 19.49 -9.54 -2.00
N LYS A 61 20.22 -8.45 -1.75
CA LYS A 61 21.67 -8.38 -1.94
C LYS A 61 22.44 -9.30 -0.98
N ASN A 62 21.89 -9.55 0.20
CA ASN A 62 22.44 -10.50 1.17
C ASN A 62 22.12 -11.97 0.82
N GLY A 63 21.37 -12.23 -0.25
CA GLY A 63 20.93 -13.58 -0.64
C GLY A 63 19.70 -14.08 0.11
N ASN A 64 19.11 -13.25 0.98
CA ASN A 64 17.92 -13.57 1.78
C ASN A 64 16.64 -13.36 0.97
N TYR A 65 16.51 -14.07 -0.15
CA TYR A 65 15.43 -13.89 -1.13
C TYR A 65 14.02 -14.03 -0.54
N LYS A 66 13.82 -14.95 0.40
CA LYS A 66 12.52 -15.15 1.06
C LYS A 66 12.10 -13.90 1.85
N LEU A 67 13.03 -13.32 2.60
CA LEU A 67 12.78 -12.13 3.42
C LEU A 67 12.61 -10.89 2.54
N ALA A 68 13.39 -10.78 1.46
CA ALA A 68 13.21 -9.74 0.44
C ALA A 68 11.79 -9.73 -0.14
N VAL A 69 11.30 -10.92 -0.56
CA VAL A 69 9.93 -11.09 -1.06
C VAL A 69 8.92 -10.67 0.01
N GLN A 70 9.10 -11.04 1.28
CA GLN A 70 8.18 -10.62 2.36
C GLN A 70 8.11 -9.09 2.52
N HIS A 71 9.25 -8.40 2.53
CA HIS A 71 9.28 -6.94 2.59
C HIS A 71 8.53 -6.31 1.42
N TRP A 72 8.79 -6.80 0.20
CA TRP A 72 8.13 -6.28 -0.99
C TRP A 72 6.64 -6.61 -1.03
N MET A 73 6.21 -7.79 -0.56
CA MET A 73 4.80 -8.18 -0.47
C MET A 73 4.00 -7.18 0.36
N ILE A 74 4.51 -6.80 1.53
CA ILE A 74 3.86 -5.82 2.41
C ILE A 74 3.70 -4.49 1.67
N THR A 75 4.78 -3.98 1.08
CA THR A 75 4.73 -2.68 0.37
C THR A 75 3.91 -2.72 -0.92
N ALA A 76 3.84 -3.86 -1.62
CA ALA A 76 3.00 -4.02 -2.80
C ALA A 76 1.51 -3.98 -2.42
N LYS A 77 1.13 -4.60 -1.29
CA LYS A 77 -0.22 -4.50 -0.70
C LYS A 77 -0.57 -3.07 -0.26
N MET A 78 0.42 -2.22 -0.03
CA MET A 78 0.23 -0.78 0.23
C MET A 78 0.19 0.06 -1.06
N GLY A 79 0.21 -0.57 -2.24
CA GLY A 79 0.15 0.12 -3.53
C GLY A 79 1.49 0.58 -4.09
N TYR A 80 2.62 0.05 -3.59
CA TYR A 80 3.94 0.41 -4.13
C TYR A 80 4.31 -0.42 -5.36
N ASP A 81 4.31 0.22 -6.52
CA ASP A 81 4.52 -0.37 -7.84
C ASP A 81 5.93 -0.96 -8.00
N LYS A 82 6.96 -0.29 -7.47
CA LYS A 82 8.34 -0.79 -7.56
C LYS A 82 8.53 -2.11 -6.83
N SER A 83 7.85 -2.32 -5.70
CA SER A 83 7.88 -3.60 -4.99
C SER A 83 7.18 -4.71 -5.77
N LEU A 84 6.06 -4.42 -6.42
CA LEU A 84 5.39 -5.38 -7.29
C LEU A 84 6.32 -5.82 -8.44
N ASN A 85 7.04 -4.87 -9.05
CA ASN A 85 8.03 -5.16 -10.08
C ASN A 85 9.17 -6.04 -9.56
N ARG A 86 9.66 -5.81 -8.34
CA ARG A 86 10.66 -6.68 -7.72
C ARG A 86 10.15 -8.11 -7.50
N ILE A 87 8.92 -8.28 -7.01
CA ILE A 87 8.33 -9.63 -6.84
C ILE A 87 8.19 -10.34 -8.19
N LYS A 88 7.84 -9.61 -9.25
CA LYS A 88 7.81 -10.14 -10.62
C LYS A 88 9.18 -10.62 -11.09
N GLU A 89 10.25 -9.87 -10.80
CA GLU A 89 11.64 -10.29 -11.07
C GLU A 89 11.96 -11.57 -10.28
N MET A 90 11.69 -11.59 -8.98
CA MET A 90 11.92 -12.77 -8.13
C MET A 90 11.17 -14.02 -8.61
N PHE A 91 9.96 -13.86 -9.16
CA PHE A 91 9.20 -14.97 -9.74
C PHE A 91 9.86 -15.51 -11.01
N LYS A 92 10.36 -14.63 -11.89
CA LYS A 92 11.10 -15.04 -13.10
C LYS A 92 12.38 -15.79 -12.77
N ASP A 93 13.06 -15.36 -11.71
CA ASP A 93 14.32 -15.95 -11.25
C ASP A 93 14.08 -17.24 -10.44
N GLY A 94 12.82 -17.61 -10.19
CA GLY A 94 12.44 -18.83 -9.46
C GLY A 94 12.54 -18.71 -7.93
N HIS A 95 12.80 -17.50 -7.41
CA HIS A 95 12.93 -17.23 -5.98
C HIS A 95 11.59 -16.91 -5.30
N ALA A 96 10.58 -16.46 -6.06
CA ALA A 96 9.21 -16.29 -5.60
C ALA A 96 8.28 -17.33 -6.24
N THR A 97 7.25 -17.75 -5.51
CA THR A 97 6.24 -18.69 -5.99
C THR A 97 5.16 -17.99 -6.82
N LYS A 98 4.46 -18.74 -7.68
CA LYS A 98 3.29 -18.24 -8.43
C LYS A 98 2.22 -17.66 -7.50
N ALA A 99 2.00 -18.30 -6.34
CA ALA A 99 1.04 -17.85 -5.34
C ALA A 99 1.43 -16.48 -4.76
N GLN A 100 2.68 -16.28 -4.38
CA GLN A 100 3.17 -15.00 -3.86
C GLN A 100 3.02 -13.87 -4.88
N TYR A 101 3.35 -14.14 -6.15
CA TYR A 101 3.19 -13.12 -7.19
C TYR A 101 1.71 -12.78 -7.44
N ALA A 102 0.82 -13.77 -7.47
CA ALA A 102 -0.62 -13.54 -7.61
C ALA A 102 -1.18 -12.74 -6.42
N GLU A 103 -0.77 -13.08 -5.20
CA GLU A 103 -1.15 -12.36 -3.99
C GLU A 103 -0.65 -10.90 -4.00
N ALA A 104 0.57 -10.64 -4.48
CA ALA A 104 1.09 -9.29 -4.63
C ALA A 104 0.25 -8.44 -5.60
N LEU A 105 -0.18 -9.03 -6.72
CA LEU A 105 -1.02 -8.36 -7.72
C LEU A 105 -2.41 -8.05 -7.18
N LEU A 106 -3.02 -8.99 -6.46
CA LEU A 106 -4.32 -8.79 -5.83
C LEU A 106 -4.24 -7.67 -4.79
N GLY A 107 -3.28 -7.74 -3.86
CA GLY A 107 -3.13 -6.70 -2.85
C GLY A 107 -2.81 -5.32 -3.42
N TYR A 108 -2.01 -5.24 -4.49
CA TYR A 108 -1.77 -3.99 -5.19
C TYR A 108 -3.05 -3.45 -5.82
N ARG A 109 -3.84 -4.31 -6.47
CA ARG A 109 -5.12 -3.93 -7.05
C ARG A 109 -6.09 -3.41 -5.99
N ASP A 110 -6.25 -4.14 -4.88
CA ASP A 110 -7.12 -3.77 -3.77
C ASP A 110 -6.74 -2.38 -3.24
N SER A 111 -5.44 -2.13 -3.02
CA SER A 111 -4.96 -0.81 -2.57
C SER A 111 -5.29 0.33 -3.55
N VAL A 112 -5.20 0.08 -4.86
CA VAL A 112 -5.52 1.06 -5.91
C VAL A 112 -7.03 1.28 -6.02
N GLU A 113 -7.83 0.24 -5.82
CA GLU A 113 -9.29 0.31 -5.81
C GLU A 113 -9.83 0.99 -4.55
N GLU A 114 -9.31 0.68 -3.36
CA GLU A 114 -9.62 1.39 -2.11
C GLU A 114 -9.30 2.88 -2.21
N MET A 115 -8.18 3.24 -2.86
CA MET A 115 -7.86 4.65 -3.10
C MET A 115 -8.90 5.39 -3.95
N LYS A 116 -9.71 4.67 -4.74
CA LYS A 116 -10.74 5.17 -5.67
C LYS A 116 -12.18 4.91 -5.20
N SER A 117 -12.38 4.30 -4.04
CA SER A 117 -13.70 3.91 -3.55
C SER A 117 -14.65 5.14 -3.45
N PRO A 118 -15.90 5.04 -3.91
CA PRO A 118 -16.91 6.09 -3.78
C PRO A 118 -17.07 6.58 -2.34
N GLN A 119 -16.95 5.68 -1.36
CA GLN A 119 -17.06 6.01 0.07
C GLN A 119 -15.90 6.89 0.55
N ARG A 120 -14.69 6.72 0.00
CA ARG A 120 -13.55 7.60 0.26
C ARG A 120 -13.73 8.97 -0.39
N GLU A 121 -14.27 9.01 -1.61
CA GLU A 121 -14.62 10.27 -2.28
C GLU A 121 -15.77 11.00 -1.58
N GLU A 122 -16.78 10.28 -1.09
CA GLU A 122 -17.85 10.81 -0.23
C GLU A 122 -17.30 11.31 1.10
N GLY A 123 -16.40 10.57 1.75
CA GLY A 123 -15.73 11.01 2.97
C GLY A 123 -14.89 12.27 2.77
N LYS A 124 -14.16 12.38 1.65
CA LYS A 124 -13.45 13.62 1.27
C LYS A 124 -14.41 14.78 1.02
N ARG A 125 -15.50 14.54 0.29
CA ARG A 125 -16.56 15.55 0.04
C ARG A 125 -17.20 16.00 1.35
N LEU A 126 -17.53 15.07 2.24
CA LEU A 126 -18.09 15.35 3.55
C LEU A 126 -17.10 16.13 4.43
N GLY A 127 -15.83 15.73 4.46
CA GLY A 127 -14.78 16.47 5.16
C GLY A 127 -14.62 17.90 4.64
N PHE A 128 -14.64 18.08 3.32
CA PHE A 128 -14.61 19.40 2.67
C PHE A 128 -15.84 20.25 3.03
N LEU A 129 -17.03 19.65 3.01
CA LEU A 129 -18.28 20.31 3.39
C LEU A 129 -18.29 20.70 4.87
N ILE A 130 -17.78 19.85 5.77
CA ILE A 130 -17.67 20.13 7.20
C ILE A 130 -16.71 21.30 7.44
N ASN A 131 -15.54 21.33 6.79
CA ASN A 131 -14.60 22.44 6.91
C ASN A 131 -15.19 23.77 6.42
N MET A 132 -15.86 23.77 5.26
CA MET A 132 -16.58 24.96 4.77
C MET A 132 -17.70 25.42 5.69
N ALA A 133 -18.39 24.48 6.34
CA ALA A 133 -19.44 24.80 7.31
C ALA A 133 -18.85 25.37 8.61
N SER A 134 -17.72 24.85 9.09
CA SER A 134 -16.99 25.38 10.24
C SER A 134 -16.53 26.82 10.01
N ASP A 135 -16.04 27.17 8.81
CA ASP A 135 -15.64 28.54 8.45
C ASP A 135 -16.81 29.54 8.46
N ARG A 136 -18.05 29.08 8.21
CA ARG A 136 -19.25 29.95 8.24
C ARG A 136 -19.80 30.21 9.64
N THR A 137 -19.37 29.45 10.65
CA THR A 137 -19.85 29.59 12.04
C THR A 137 -19.07 30.60 12.89
N GLY A 138 -18.09 31.30 12.31
CA GLY A 138 -17.41 32.42 12.97
C GLY A 138 -16.50 32.03 14.15
N ARG A 139 -15.99 30.79 14.19
CA ARG A 139 -14.89 30.42 15.10
C ARG A 139 -13.52 30.56 14.42
N PRO A 140 -12.46 31.00 15.12
CA PRO A 140 -11.20 31.35 14.47
C PRO A 140 -10.42 30.12 13.97
N SER A 141 -9.88 30.26 12.77
CA SER A 141 -9.00 29.32 12.07
C SER A 141 -7.64 29.15 12.74
N PHE A 142 -7.07 27.94 12.70
CA PHE A 142 -5.62 27.78 12.56
C PHE A 142 -5.33 27.36 11.12
N ARG A 143 -5.06 28.35 10.26
CA ARG A 143 -4.39 28.12 8.98
C ARG A 143 -2.94 27.76 9.27
N ASN A 144 -2.42 26.76 8.55
CA ASN A 144 -1.04 26.84 8.08
C ASN A 144 -1.07 26.82 6.56
N ALA A 145 -0.59 27.91 5.99
CA ALA A 145 -0.55 28.19 4.56
C ALA A 145 0.61 27.41 3.93
N ASN A 146 0.28 26.56 2.95
CA ASN A 146 1.14 26.19 1.83
C ASN A 146 0.31 25.33 0.88
N GLU A 147 -0.68 25.93 0.21
CA GLU A 147 -1.34 25.32 -0.98
C GLU A 147 -2.27 26.34 -1.68
N ASP A 148 -1.80 27.58 -1.87
CA ASP A 148 -2.40 28.46 -2.88
C ASP A 148 -1.71 28.19 -4.22
N ALA A 149 -2.36 27.44 -5.12
CA ALA A 149 -2.43 27.76 -6.54
C ALA A 149 -3.26 26.75 -7.36
N VAL A 150 -4.36 27.29 -7.92
CA VAL A 150 -5.08 26.87 -9.14
C VAL A 150 -6.17 25.79 -9.02
N LEU A 151 -7.36 26.31 -8.66
CA LEU A 151 -8.63 25.94 -9.28
C LEU A 151 -8.59 26.19 -10.80
N THR A 152 -9.08 25.26 -11.62
CA THR A 152 -10.14 25.55 -12.62
C THR A 152 -10.76 24.23 -13.11
N ALA A 153 -11.89 23.87 -12.51
CA ALA A 153 -12.85 22.98 -13.13
C ALA A 153 -13.67 23.80 -14.14
N LYS A 154 -13.27 23.78 -15.41
CA LYS A 154 -14.13 24.08 -16.55
C LYS A 154 -13.63 23.28 -17.75
N ASP A 155 -14.59 22.69 -18.43
CA ASP A 155 -14.51 21.95 -19.69
C ASP A 155 -14.03 20.50 -19.55
N ILE A 156 -14.98 19.55 -19.61
CA ILE A 156 -15.17 18.66 -20.76
C ILE A 156 -16.31 17.69 -20.41
N ASP A 157 -17.50 18.07 -20.84
CA ASP A 157 -18.57 17.15 -21.20
C ASP A 157 -18.08 16.41 -22.47
N ARG A 158 -17.78 15.10 -22.37
CA ARG A 158 -17.45 14.25 -23.52
C ARG A 158 -18.02 12.85 -23.28
N PRO A 159 -18.58 12.19 -24.30
CA PRO A 159 -19.37 10.97 -24.10
C PRO A 159 -18.49 9.81 -23.63
N GLU A 160 -19.05 9.01 -22.72
CA GLU A 160 -18.52 7.72 -22.29
C GLU A 160 -18.72 6.68 -23.39
N ASP A 161 -17.81 6.62 -24.36
CA ASP A 161 -17.69 5.47 -25.28
C ASP A 161 -16.25 5.43 -25.79
N ASP A 162 -15.41 4.57 -25.20
CA ASP A 162 -14.13 4.01 -25.73
C ASP A 162 -13.13 3.52 -24.65
N ARG A 163 -13.57 3.10 -23.46
CA ARG A 163 -12.66 2.48 -22.45
C ARG A 163 -12.43 0.97 -22.62
N ALA A 164 -12.72 0.42 -23.80
CA ALA A 164 -12.47 -0.99 -24.11
C ALA A 164 -11.12 -1.27 -24.81
N SER A 165 -10.29 -0.27 -25.18
CA SER A 165 -9.13 -0.54 -26.06
C SER A 165 -7.73 -0.33 -25.47
N THR A 166 -7.55 0.21 -24.26
CA THR A 166 -6.21 0.56 -23.75
C THR A 166 -5.46 -0.56 -23.01
N VAL A 167 -6.06 -1.74 -22.82
CA VAL A 167 -5.38 -2.89 -22.16
C VAL A 167 -4.52 -3.70 -23.15
N SER A 168 -4.51 -3.36 -24.44
CA SER A 168 -3.92 -4.20 -25.49
C SER A 168 -2.47 -3.88 -25.89
N ARG A 169 -1.65 -3.21 -25.06
CA ARG A 169 -0.29 -2.83 -25.48
C ARG A 169 0.81 -2.91 -24.42
N LEU A 170 0.80 -3.96 -23.60
CA LEU A 170 2.02 -4.48 -22.97
C LEU A 170 2.19 -5.91 -23.44
N GLY A 171 3.24 -6.20 -24.22
CA GLY A 171 3.52 -7.53 -24.76
C GLY A 171 3.47 -8.58 -23.67
N MET A 172 2.39 -9.36 -23.64
CA MET A 172 2.13 -10.34 -22.61
C MET A 172 2.81 -11.67 -22.97
N PRO A 173 3.62 -12.26 -22.08
CA PRO A 173 4.25 -13.55 -22.33
C PRO A 173 3.22 -14.69 -22.35
N ARG A 174 3.56 -15.76 -23.09
CA ARG A 174 2.76 -17.00 -23.20
C ARG A 174 2.48 -17.56 -21.80
N GLY A 175 1.20 -17.66 -21.43
CA GLY A 175 0.72 -18.11 -20.11
C GLY A 175 -0.36 -17.22 -19.47
N TRP A 176 -0.65 -16.05 -20.05
CA TRP A 176 -1.65 -15.11 -19.52
C TRP A 176 -3.10 -15.61 -19.59
N GLU A 177 -3.45 -16.45 -20.58
CA GLU A 177 -4.81 -16.99 -20.71
C GLU A 177 -5.19 -17.91 -19.54
N GLU A 178 -4.22 -18.53 -18.87
CA GLU A 178 -4.47 -19.39 -17.71
C GLU A 178 -4.76 -18.60 -16.41
N LEU A 179 -4.47 -17.30 -16.37
CA LEU A 179 -4.71 -16.46 -15.17
C LEU A 179 -6.09 -15.79 -15.19
N LYS A 180 -6.71 -15.61 -16.37
CA LYS A 180 -8.08 -15.09 -16.46
C LYS A 180 -9.07 -15.98 -15.70
N THR A 181 -8.88 -17.30 -15.73
CA THR A 181 -9.76 -18.25 -15.06
C THR A 181 -9.68 -18.23 -13.53
N VAL A 182 -8.56 -17.75 -12.96
CA VAL A 182 -8.40 -17.61 -11.50
C VAL A 182 -9.02 -16.29 -11.01
N VAL A 183 -8.93 -15.22 -11.80
CA VAL A 183 -9.43 -13.88 -11.44
C VAL A 183 -10.95 -13.73 -11.68
N SER A 184 -11.56 -14.57 -12.53
CA SER A 184 -12.98 -14.49 -12.90
C SER A 184 -13.95 -15.32 -12.06
N LYS A 185 -13.52 -16.00 -11.00
CA LYS A 185 -14.45 -16.72 -10.11
C LYS A 185 -14.92 -15.80 -8.98
N PRO A 186 -16.21 -15.42 -8.91
CA PRO A 186 -16.74 -14.78 -7.72
C PRO A 186 -16.72 -15.79 -6.57
N GLN A 187 -16.19 -15.39 -5.41
CA GLN A 187 -16.31 -16.15 -4.17
C GLN A 187 -17.76 -16.08 -3.66
N HIS A 188 -18.63 -16.92 -4.22
CA HIS A 188 -19.85 -17.35 -3.56
C HIS A 188 -19.78 -18.88 -3.42
N GLU A 189 -18.95 -19.35 -2.49
CA GLU A 189 -19.11 -20.68 -1.91
C GLU A 189 -19.72 -20.52 -0.52
N GLU A 190 -21.04 -20.67 -0.50
CA GLU A 190 -21.86 -20.94 0.66
C GLU A 190 -21.35 -22.21 1.33
N VAL A 191 -20.52 -22.07 2.37
CA VAL A 191 -20.04 -23.20 3.18
C VAL A 191 -21.22 -23.75 3.98
N ALA A 192 -21.76 -24.88 3.53
CA ALA A 192 -22.79 -25.64 4.21
C ALA A 192 -22.29 -26.13 5.59
N LEU A 193 -22.56 -25.34 6.64
CA LEU A 193 -22.29 -25.70 8.02
C LEU A 193 -23.28 -26.77 8.50
N GLY A 194 -22.77 -27.94 8.83
CA GLY A 194 -23.55 -29.08 9.31
C GLY A 194 -24.32 -28.80 10.62
N PRO A 195 -25.35 -29.62 10.93
CA PRO A 195 -26.35 -29.33 11.95
C PRO A 195 -25.83 -29.19 13.40
N ARG A 196 -24.56 -29.55 13.68
CA ARG A 196 -23.96 -29.41 15.01
C ARG A 196 -23.46 -28.00 15.34
N LEU A 197 -23.17 -27.15 14.35
CA LEU A 197 -22.74 -25.76 14.58
C LEU A 197 -23.92 -24.79 14.77
N LYS A 198 -25.12 -25.12 14.26
CA LYS A 198 -26.34 -24.35 14.52
C LYS A 198 -26.78 -24.41 16.00
N THR A 199 -26.48 -25.50 16.71
CA THR A 199 -26.76 -25.62 18.16
C THR A 199 -25.83 -24.75 19.00
N VAL A 200 -24.55 -24.62 18.60
CA VAL A 200 -23.57 -23.79 19.31
C VAL A 200 -23.87 -22.30 19.14
N GLN A 201 -24.25 -21.86 17.93
CA GLN A 201 -24.71 -20.47 17.71
C GLN A 201 -26.02 -20.13 18.45
N ARG A 202 -26.92 -21.11 18.66
CA ARG A 202 -28.16 -20.88 19.42
C ARG A 202 -27.91 -20.72 20.92
N ILE A 203 -26.94 -21.45 21.48
CA ILE A 203 -26.57 -21.36 22.90
C ILE A 203 -25.84 -20.04 23.21
N ILE A 204 -24.99 -19.56 22.30
CA ILE A 204 -24.30 -18.27 22.43
C ILE A 204 -25.32 -17.12 22.38
N ALA A 205 -26.26 -17.15 21.43
CA ALA A 205 -27.28 -16.11 21.30
C ALA A 205 -28.30 -16.03 22.46
N THR A 206 -28.54 -17.11 23.20
CA THR A 206 -29.40 -17.08 24.40
C THR A 206 -28.71 -16.60 25.67
N THR A 207 -27.37 -16.62 25.70
CA THR A 207 -26.60 -16.20 26.90
C THR A 207 -26.34 -14.68 26.90
N GLU A 208 -26.38 -14.03 25.73
CA GLU A 208 -26.22 -12.57 25.58
C GLU A 208 -27.54 -11.76 25.65
N MET A 209 -28.71 -12.42 25.79
CA MET A 209 -30.00 -11.74 26.03
C MET A 209 -30.45 -11.72 27.51
N LEU A 210 -29.63 -12.20 28.46
CA LEU A 210 -29.95 -12.23 29.89
C LEU A 210 -28.90 -11.52 30.78
N ALA A 211 -28.13 -10.59 30.23
CA ALA A 211 -27.32 -9.63 30.98
C ALA A 211 -27.58 -8.20 30.50
#